data_AF-A0AAE4KY72-F1
#
_entry.id   AF-A0AAE4KY72-F1
#
_cell.length_a   1.000
_cell.length_b   1.000
_cell.length_c   1.000
_cell.angle_alpha   90.00
_cell.angle_beta   90.00
_cell.angle_gamma   90.00
#
_symmetry.space_group_name_H-M   'P 1'
#
loop_
_entity.id
_entity.type
_entity.pdbx_description
1 polymer ?
#
loop_
_entity_poly.entity_id
_entity_poly.type
_entity_poly.pdbx_seq_one_letter_code
_entity_poly.pdbx_strand_id
1 'polypeptide(L)'
;MADTFRIYKGDTKIVEGASPLSITGIEPATEVAAGEYKATRVQNGKESAKVDIPAFTVKSAETFSADVDVKPTSSNTVEEIKTWLTAHHIDYAGKTVKADLLALVPKD
;
A
#
# COMPACT_ATOMS: atom_id res chain seq x y z
N MET A 1 17.99 26.67 -8.52
CA MET A 1 17.27 25.38 -8.66
C MET A 1 16.60 25.08 -7.33
N ALA A 2 15.40 24.51 -7.32
CA ALA A 2 14.76 24.07 -6.08
C ALA A 2 15.54 22.90 -5.47
N ASP A 3 15.58 22.83 -4.14
CA ASP A 3 16.15 21.69 -3.43
C ASP A 3 15.26 20.47 -3.61
N THR A 4 15.84 19.34 -4.03
CA THR A 4 15.13 18.08 -4.21
C THR A 4 15.81 16.96 -3.43
N PHE A 5 15.12 15.85 -3.32
CA PHE A 5 15.65 14.58 -2.83
C PHE A 5 15.59 13.57 -3.97
N ARG A 6 16.46 12.56 -3.90
CA ARG A 6 16.41 11.39 -4.79
C ARG A 6 16.43 10.12 -3.97
N ILE A 7 15.66 9.13 -4.38
CA ILE A 7 15.81 7.76 -3.92
C ILE A 7 16.37 6.92 -5.07
N TYR A 8 17.31 6.05 -4.73
CA TYR A 8 17.95 5.09 -5.61
C TYR A 8 17.66 3.67 -5.16
N LYS A 9 17.59 2.71 -6.08
CA LYS A 9 17.68 1.27 -5.84
C LYS A 9 18.96 0.76 -6.48
N GLY A 10 19.95 0.36 -5.69
CA GLY A 10 21.33 0.25 -6.17
C GLY A 10 21.82 1.57 -6.77
N ASP A 11 22.24 1.55 -8.05
CA ASP A 11 22.66 2.75 -8.79
C ASP A 11 21.52 3.41 -9.60
N THR A 12 20.34 2.79 -9.64
CA THR A 12 19.21 3.28 -10.45
C THR A 12 18.39 4.30 -9.67
N LYS A 13 18.23 5.51 -10.21
CA LYS A 13 17.33 6.53 -9.64
C LYS A 13 15.87 6.10 -9.84
N ILE A 14 15.13 5.94 -8.74
CA ILE A 14 13.72 5.54 -8.79
C ILE A 14 12.75 6.73 -8.70
N VAL A 15 13.09 7.77 -7.94
CA VAL A 15 12.25 8.96 -7.79
C VAL A 15 13.10 10.19 -7.44
N GLU A 16 12.68 11.36 -7.91
CA GLU A 16 13.25 12.66 -7.58
C GLU A 16 12.14 13.70 -7.38
N GLY A 17 12.25 14.53 -6.35
CA GLY A 17 11.23 15.54 -6.06
C GLY A 17 11.42 16.26 -4.74
N ALA A 18 10.43 17.07 -4.35
CA ALA A 18 10.40 17.66 -3.02
C ALA A 18 10.14 16.59 -1.96
N SER A 19 10.63 16.81 -0.74
CA SER A 19 10.30 15.94 0.40
C SER A 19 8.84 16.17 0.83
N PRO A 20 8.08 15.12 1.21
CA PRO A 20 8.48 13.71 1.28
C PRO A 20 8.44 12.99 -0.08
N LEU A 21 9.21 11.90 -0.20
CA LEU A 21 9.22 11.00 -1.37
C LEU A 21 8.60 9.65 -1.03
N SER A 22 7.98 9.00 -2.02
CA SER A 22 7.36 7.68 -1.89
C SER A 22 8.08 6.64 -2.73
N ILE A 23 8.25 5.44 -2.18
CA ILE A 23 8.69 4.25 -2.92
C ILE A 23 7.44 3.43 -3.23
N THR A 24 7.15 3.21 -4.52
CA THR A 24 5.93 2.55 -4.99
C THR A 24 6.27 1.29 -5.79
N GLY A 25 5.28 0.41 -5.98
CA GLY A 25 5.45 -0.79 -6.82
C GLY A 25 6.25 -1.92 -6.17
N ILE A 26 6.35 -1.91 -4.83
CA ILE A 26 6.87 -3.06 -4.09
C ILE A 26 5.69 -3.96 -3.73
N GLU A 27 5.85 -5.27 -3.92
CA GLU A 27 4.83 -6.24 -3.58
C GLU A 27 4.54 -6.22 -2.07
N PRO A 28 3.29 -6.48 -1.65
CA PRO A 28 2.96 -6.56 -0.24
C PRO A 28 3.73 -7.69 0.46
N ALA A 29 3.99 -7.54 1.76
CA ALA A 29 4.77 -8.49 2.56
C ALA A 29 6.23 -8.69 2.09
N THR A 30 6.72 -7.85 1.18
CA THR A 30 8.14 -7.85 0.80
C THR A 30 8.98 -7.26 1.92
N GLU A 31 10.02 -8.00 2.31
CA GLU A 31 11.10 -7.48 3.15
C GLU A 31 12.12 -6.76 2.27
N VAL A 32 12.39 -5.50 2.60
CA VAL A 32 13.40 -4.68 1.94
C VAL A 32 14.59 -4.56 2.87
N ALA A 33 15.76 -4.96 2.39
CA ALA A 33 16.99 -4.93 3.18
C ALA A 33 17.52 -3.50 3.37
N ALA A 34 18.23 -3.28 4.47
CA ALA A 34 18.93 -2.02 4.69
C ALA A 34 19.94 -1.76 3.56
N GLY A 35 19.93 -0.56 3.01
CA GLY A 35 20.81 -0.17 1.92
C GLY A 35 20.41 -0.68 0.52
N GLU A 36 19.32 -1.45 0.39
CA GLU A 36 18.72 -1.76 -0.92
C GLU A 36 18.25 -0.48 -1.62
N TYR A 37 17.65 0.42 -0.84
CA TYR A 37 17.38 1.78 -1.25
C TYR A 37 18.32 2.77 -0.56
N LYS A 38 18.68 3.82 -1.30
CA LYS A 38 19.56 4.89 -0.81
C LYS A 38 18.93 6.26 -1.10
N ALA A 39 19.03 7.18 -0.15
CA ALA A 39 18.54 8.54 -0.29
C ALA A 39 19.68 9.55 -0.46
N THR A 40 19.43 10.61 -1.22
CA THR A 40 20.32 11.77 -1.33
C THR A 40 19.51 13.06 -1.34
N ARG A 41 20.17 14.15 -0.95
CA ARG A 41 19.67 15.51 -1.17
C ARG A 41 20.42 16.13 -2.35
N VAL A 42 19.68 16.86 -3.19
CA VAL A 42 20.22 17.66 -4.28
C VAL A 42 19.98 19.12 -3.95
N GLN A 43 21.06 19.87 -3.77
CA GLN A 43 21.02 21.29 -3.50
C GLN A 43 21.94 22.02 -4.47
N ASN A 44 21.37 23.00 -5.18
CA ASN A 44 22.09 23.77 -6.20
C ASN A 44 22.84 22.89 -7.23
N GLY A 45 22.22 21.80 -7.67
CA GLY A 45 22.80 20.84 -8.63
C GLY A 45 23.87 19.91 -8.07
N LYS A 46 24.22 20.00 -6.78
CA LYS A 46 25.14 19.08 -6.11
C LYS A 46 24.38 18.03 -5.32
N GLU A 47 24.75 16.77 -5.51
CA GLU A 47 24.20 15.63 -4.78
C GLU A 47 25.03 15.34 -3.52
N SER A 48 24.37 15.02 -2.41
CA SER A 48 25.01 14.56 -1.18
C SER A 48 25.59 13.14 -1.33
N ALA A 49 26.32 12.68 -0.31
CA ALA A 49 26.58 11.25 -0.17
C ALA A 49 25.26 10.46 -0.12
N LYS A 50 25.27 9.25 -0.70
CA LYS A 50 24.16 8.29 -0.63
C LYS A 50 24.09 7.72 0.78
N VAL A 51 22.93 7.84 1.40
CA VAL A 51 22.65 7.30 2.74
C VAL A 51 21.72 6.11 2.59
N ASP A 52 22.03 5.03 3.29
CA ASP A 52 21.20 3.82 3.29
C ASP A 52 19.86 4.07 3.96
N ILE A 53 18.79 3.69 3.28
CA ILE A 53 17.47 3.59 3.91
C ILE A 53 17.49 2.32 4.78
N PRO A 54 17.08 2.39 6.07
CA PRO A 54 16.98 1.22 6.93
C PRO A 54 16.09 0.14 6.33
N ALA A 55 16.25 -1.10 6.80
CA ALA A 55 15.36 -2.19 6.41
C ALA A 55 13.91 -1.87 6.79
N PHE A 56 12.98 -2.27 5.94
CA PHE A 56 11.55 -2.14 6.21
C PHE A 56 10.77 -3.28 5.56
N THR A 57 9.63 -3.61 6.15
CA THR A 57 8.70 -4.58 5.56
C THR A 57 7.52 -3.81 4.97
N VAL A 58 7.21 -4.09 3.72
CA VAL A 58 5.99 -3.55 3.09
C VAL A 58 4.81 -4.20 3.78
N LYS A 59 3.85 -3.38 4.23
CA LYS A 59 2.61 -3.89 4.84
C LYS A 59 2.04 -4.97 3.92
N SER A 60 1.77 -6.15 4.47
CA SER A 60 1.08 -7.22 3.77
C SER A 60 -0.21 -6.67 3.17
N ALA A 61 -0.61 -7.19 2.02
CA ALA A 61 -1.97 -7.00 1.57
C ALA A 61 -2.82 -7.59 2.69
N GLU A 62 -3.76 -6.81 3.22
CA GLU A 62 -4.78 -7.36 4.09
C GLU A 62 -5.56 -8.32 3.20
N THR A 63 -5.16 -9.60 3.18
CA THR A 63 -5.97 -10.64 2.60
C THR A 63 -7.26 -10.59 3.38
N PHE A 64 -8.31 -10.16 2.70
CA PHE A 64 -9.63 -10.19 3.28
C PHE A 64 -9.99 -11.65 3.54
N SER A 65 -9.86 -12.08 4.79
CA SER A 65 -10.27 -13.40 5.23
C SER A 65 -11.74 -13.34 5.59
N ALA A 66 -12.59 -13.95 4.78
CA ALA A 66 -14.03 -14.03 5.03
C ALA A 66 -14.37 -14.79 6.34
N ASP A 67 -13.42 -15.56 6.87
CA ASP A 67 -13.53 -16.34 8.11
C ASP A 67 -13.17 -15.55 9.39
N VAL A 68 -12.73 -14.30 9.27
CA VAL A 68 -12.41 -13.44 10.42
C VAL A 68 -13.52 -12.39 10.54
N ASP A 69 -13.95 -12.06 11.76
CA ASP A 69 -15.00 -11.07 12.09
C ASP A 69 -14.63 -9.61 11.68
N VAL A 70 -13.68 -9.44 10.76
CA VAL A 70 -13.30 -8.18 10.16
C VAL A 70 -14.32 -7.83 9.07
N LYS A 71 -15.22 -6.91 9.40
CA LYS A 71 -16.22 -6.37 8.47
C LYS A 71 -15.55 -5.78 7.21
N PRO A 72 -16.00 -6.10 5.99
CA PRO A 72 -15.45 -5.51 4.79
C PRO A 72 -15.70 -3.99 4.74
N THR A 73 -14.84 -3.29 4.01
CA THR A 73 -14.88 -1.83 3.83
C THR A 73 -14.96 -1.45 2.35
N SER A 74 -15.07 -0.15 2.07
CA SER A 74 -14.99 0.38 0.71
C SER A 74 -13.64 0.17 0.02
N SER A 75 -12.62 -0.35 0.71
CA SER A 75 -11.35 -0.76 0.10
C SER A 75 -11.39 -2.17 -0.50
N ASN A 76 -12.29 -3.03 -0.01
CA ASN A 76 -12.41 -4.43 -0.47
C ASN A 76 -13.14 -4.54 -1.82
N THR A 77 -12.85 -5.58 -2.58
CA THR A 77 -13.50 -5.90 -3.85
C THR A 77 -14.92 -6.44 -3.66
N VAL A 78 -15.72 -6.44 -4.73
CA VAL A 78 -17.08 -7.00 -4.71
C VAL A 78 -17.07 -8.49 -4.35
N GLU A 79 -16.09 -9.24 -4.86
CA GLU A 79 -15.93 -10.67 -4.56
C GLU A 79 -15.63 -10.90 -3.09
N GLU A 80 -14.67 -10.16 -2.52
CA GLU A 80 -14.35 -10.21 -1.10
C GLU A 80 -15.59 -9.93 -0.23
N ILE A 81 -16.33 -8.86 -0.52
CA ILE A 81 -17.55 -8.52 0.24
C ILE A 81 -18.58 -9.65 0.15
N LYS A 82 -18.80 -10.26 -1.03
CA LYS A 82 -19.73 -11.39 -1.19
C LYS A 82 -19.29 -12.63 -0.42
N THR A 83 -18.00 -12.93 -0.41
CA THR A 83 -17.46 -14.07 0.35
C THR A 83 -17.75 -13.90 1.84
N TRP A 84 -17.59 -12.70 2.39
CA TRP A 84 -17.94 -12.42 3.79
C TRP A 84 -19.42 -12.46 4.08
N LEU A 85 -20.26 -11.86 3.22
CA LEU A 85 -21.71 -11.99 3.36
C LEU A 85 -22.13 -13.46 3.34
N THR A 86 -21.51 -14.29 2.48
CA THR A 86 -21.76 -15.73 2.44
C THR A 86 -21.31 -16.44 3.72
N ALA A 87 -20.10 -16.13 4.23
CA ALA A 87 -19.56 -16.70 5.46
C ALA A 87 -20.38 -16.31 6.70
N HIS A 88 -20.92 -15.09 6.71
CA HIS A 88 -21.80 -14.58 7.77
C HIS A 88 -23.29 -14.89 7.52
N HIS A 89 -23.62 -15.70 6.51
CA HIS A 89 -24.98 -16.11 6.15
C HIS A 89 -25.95 -14.94 5.89
N ILE A 90 -25.45 -13.84 5.33
CA ILE A 90 -26.22 -12.66 4.92
C ILE A 90 -26.59 -12.79 3.44
N ASP A 91 -27.90 -12.75 3.16
CA ASP A 91 -28.41 -12.76 1.78
C ASP A 91 -28.15 -11.42 1.07
N TYR A 92 -27.70 -11.51 -0.17
CA TYR A 92 -27.41 -10.39 -1.05
C TYR A 92 -28.07 -10.53 -2.43
N ALA A 93 -29.10 -11.38 -2.54
CA ALA A 93 -29.85 -11.56 -3.78
C ALA A 93 -30.34 -10.22 -4.35
N GLY A 94 -30.07 -10.00 -5.64
CA GLY A 94 -30.39 -8.75 -6.34
C GLY A 94 -29.42 -7.59 -6.10
N LYS A 95 -28.40 -7.74 -5.25
CA LYS A 95 -27.34 -6.75 -5.04
C LYS A 95 -26.09 -7.12 -5.83
N THR A 96 -25.70 -6.25 -6.77
CA THR A 96 -24.51 -6.45 -7.61
C THR A 96 -23.48 -5.33 -7.48
N VAL A 97 -23.87 -4.20 -6.89
CA VAL A 97 -22.98 -3.04 -6.70
C VAL A 97 -22.34 -3.06 -5.33
N LYS A 98 -21.07 -2.65 -5.27
CA LYS A 98 -20.25 -2.62 -4.06
C LYS A 98 -20.91 -1.86 -2.90
N ALA A 99 -21.52 -0.72 -3.19
CA ALA A 99 -22.16 0.10 -2.17
C ALA A 99 -23.37 -0.59 -1.51
N ASP A 100 -24.19 -1.30 -2.31
CA ASP A 100 -25.33 -2.08 -1.81
C ASP A 100 -24.87 -3.27 -0.97
N LEU A 101 -23.83 -3.99 -1.42
CA LEU A 101 -23.26 -5.11 -0.68
C LEU A 101 -22.66 -4.65 0.65
N LEU A 102 -21.94 -3.52 0.66
CA LEU A 102 -21.38 -2.93 1.87
C LEU A 102 -22.47 -2.43 2.83
N ALA A 103 -23.64 -2.05 2.32
CA ALA A 103 -24.77 -1.62 3.15
C ALA A 103 -25.45 -2.79 3.90
N LEU A 104 -25.27 -4.04 3.44
CA LEU A 104 -25.74 -5.25 4.11
C LEU A 104 -24.84 -5.67 5.28
N VAL A 105 -23.62 -5.13 5.34
CA VAL A 105 -22.70 -5.37 6.45
C VAL A 105 -23.28 -4.71 7.71
N PRO A 106 -23.49 -5.46 8.81
CA PRO A 106 -23.98 -4.91 10.07
C PRO A 106 -23.11 -3.75 10.54
N LYS A 107 -23.73 -2.62 10.90
CA LYS A 107 -23.06 -1.51 11.58
C LYS A 107 -23.24 -1.72 13.09
N ASP A 108 -22.16 -1.69 13.84
CA ASP A 108 -22.19 -1.72 15.31
C ASP A 108 -23.06 -0.60 15.90
#